data_AF-A0A955A0Y9-F1
#
_entry.id   AF-A0A955A0Y9-F1
#
_cell.length_a   1.000
_cell.length_b   1.000
_cell.length_c   1.000
_cell.angle_alpha   90.00
_cell.angle_beta   90.00
_cell.angle_gamma   90.00
#
_symmetry.space_group_name_H-M   'P 1'
#
loop_
_entity.id
_entity.type
_entity.pdbx_description
1 polymer ?
#
loop_
_entity_poly.entity_id
_entity_poly.type
_entity_poly.pdbx_seq_one_letter_code
_entity_poly.pdbx_strand_id
1 'polypeptide(L)'
;MKHIHAMCKVLVFTGSIVGAAYLTEIFTAWYSGNPYEKFVFMNRAGGPFAWAFWIMVSCNVISPQLLWFKRVRNSVLAIFLLSLLVNVGMWFERFVIIVTSLHRDFLPSSWAGYVPTKIEMGSLIFGFGLFFTLFLLFCRSLPMIAMFEVKTVLERPAQAQPVGSLEAGEEAAA
;
A
#
# COMPACT_ATOMS: atom_id res chain seq x y z
N MET A 1 5.41 16.00 9.66
CA MET A 1 6.06 14.68 9.86
C MET A 1 5.25 13.69 10.70
N LYS A 2 4.56 14.07 11.78
CA LYS A 2 3.76 13.14 12.60
C LYS A 2 2.70 12.36 11.78
N HIS A 3 1.95 13.04 10.90
CA HIS A 3 0.98 12.40 10.01
C HIS A 3 1.62 11.37 9.07
N ILE A 4 2.75 11.70 8.43
CA ILE A 4 3.47 10.79 7.53
C ILE A 4 3.92 9.52 8.30
N HIS A 5 4.47 9.68 9.51
CA HIS A 5 4.88 8.53 10.32
C HIS A 5 3.70 7.64 10.72
N ALA A 6 2.53 8.24 11.01
CA ALA A 6 1.31 7.48 11.29
C ALA A 6 0.85 6.69 10.06
N MET A 7 0.83 7.34 8.88
CA MET A 7 0.47 6.68 7.62
C MET A 7 1.44 5.54 7.26
N CYS A 8 2.75 5.72 7.45
CA CYS A 8 3.72 4.64 7.23
C CYS A 8 3.47 3.44 8.14
N LYS A 9 3.08 3.65 9.40
CA LYS A 9 2.73 2.53 10.31
C LYS A 9 1.48 1.79 9.85
N VAL A 10 0.47 2.51 9.38
CA VAL A 10 -0.74 1.90 8.79
C VAL A 10 -0.37 1.06 7.57
N LEU A 11 0.50 1.58 6.70
CA LEU A 11 0.96 0.88 5.50
C LEU A 11 1.72 -0.41 5.85
N VAL A 12 2.59 -0.38 6.86
CA VAL A 12 3.26 -1.58 7.38
C VAL A 12 2.26 -2.60 7.91
N PHE A 13 1.27 -2.14 8.67
CA PHE A 13 0.25 -3.00 9.26
C PHE A 13 -0.57 -3.71 8.19
N THR A 14 -1.13 -2.96 7.22
CA THR A 14 -1.91 -3.55 6.13
C THR A 14 -1.07 -4.42 5.21
N GLY A 15 0.17 -4.02 4.90
CA GLY A 15 1.11 -4.85 4.14
C GLY A 15 1.45 -6.18 4.84
N SER A 16 1.53 -6.17 6.18
CA SER A 16 1.75 -7.40 6.96
C SER A 16 0.54 -8.33 6.93
N ILE A 17 -0.68 -7.78 6.92
CA ILE A 17 -1.91 -8.58 6.74
C ILE A 17 -1.92 -9.24 5.36
N VAL A 18 -1.61 -8.50 4.30
CA VAL A 18 -1.53 -9.06 2.94
C VAL A 18 -0.45 -10.13 2.85
N GLY A 19 0.73 -9.91 3.44
CA GLY A 19 1.79 -10.90 3.51
C GLY A 19 1.36 -12.18 4.25
N ALA A 20 0.62 -12.05 5.34
CA ALA A 20 0.05 -13.20 6.05
C ALA A 20 -0.96 -13.96 5.17
N ALA A 21 -1.82 -13.25 4.43
CA ALA A 21 -2.78 -13.86 3.52
C ALA A 21 -2.09 -14.70 2.41
N TYR A 22 -1.02 -14.18 1.80
CA TYR A 22 -0.25 -14.93 0.81
C TYR A 22 0.41 -16.18 1.40
N LEU A 23 0.95 -16.10 2.63
CA LEU A 23 1.50 -17.26 3.32
C LEU A 23 0.42 -18.31 3.61
N THR A 24 -0.76 -17.87 4.04
CA THR A 24 -1.88 -18.80 4.27
C THR A 24 -2.34 -19.46 2.97
N GLU A 25 -2.39 -18.73 1.85
CA GLU A 25 -2.73 -19.28 0.54
C GLU A 25 -1.76 -20.38 0.09
N ILE A 26 -0.46 -20.13 0.22
CA ILE A 26 0.58 -21.13 -0.11
C ILE A 26 0.46 -22.35 0.82
N PHE A 27 0.21 -22.10 2.11
CA PHE A 27 0.04 -23.16 3.10
C PHE A 27 -1.18 -24.01 2.82
N THR A 28 -2.34 -23.41 2.55
CA THR A 28 -3.57 -24.14 2.24
C THR A 28 -3.46 -24.92 0.94
N ALA A 29 -2.82 -24.38 -0.09
CA ALA A 29 -2.61 -25.11 -1.35
C ALA A 29 -1.68 -26.32 -1.20
N TRP A 30 -0.67 -26.22 -0.32
CA TRP A 30 0.18 -27.36 0.01
C TRP A 30 -0.55 -28.40 0.87
N TYR A 31 -1.33 -27.94 1.86
CA TYR A 31 -2.08 -28.78 2.79
C TYR A 31 -3.28 -29.50 2.14
N SER A 32 -3.96 -28.85 1.18
CA SER A 32 -5.15 -29.32 0.47
C SER A 32 -4.90 -30.64 -0.30
N GLY A 33 -3.66 -30.90 -0.72
CA GLY A 33 -3.30 -32.12 -1.45
C GLY A 33 -3.90 -32.23 -2.87
N ASN A 34 -4.69 -31.25 -3.30
CA ASN A 34 -5.28 -31.20 -4.64
C ASN A 34 -4.18 -30.92 -5.70
N PRO A 35 -3.98 -31.82 -6.69
CA PRO A 35 -2.97 -31.62 -7.72
C PRO A 35 -3.18 -30.34 -8.53
N TYR A 36 -4.43 -29.88 -8.70
CA TYR A 36 -4.73 -28.65 -9.44
C TYR A 36 -4.30 -27.39 -8.68
N GLU A 37 -4.56 -27.30 -7.38
CA GLU A 37 -4.14 -26.15 -6.56
C GLU A 37 -2.62 -26.06 -6.47
N LYS A 38 -1.96 -27.21 -6.25
CA LYS A 38 -0.49 -27.28 -6.25
C LYS A 38 0.11 -26.88 -7.60
N PHE A 39 -0.50 -27.33 -8.70
CA PHE A 39 -0.08 -26.94 -10.05
C PHE A 39 -0.23 -25.43 -10.28
N VAL A 40 -1.33 -24.81 -9.86
CA VAL A 40 -1.54 -23.36 -9.99
C VAL A 40 -0.47 -22.58 -9.22
N PHE A 41 -0.15 -22.95 -7.98
CA PHE A 41 0.92 -22.28 -7.23
C PHE A 41 2.31 -22.50 -7.82
N MET A 42 2.62 -23.72 -8.30
CA MET A 42 3.87 -23.98 -9.00
C MET A 42 3.98 -23.18 -10.31
N ASN A 43 2.88 -23.03 -11.05
CA ASN A 43 2.83 -22.24 -12.27
C ASN A 43 2.92 -20.72 -11.97
N ARG A 44 2.39 -20.25 -10.84
CA ARG A 44 2.60 -18.86 -10.38
C ARG A 44 4.07 -18.58 -10.07
N ALA A 45 4.78 -19.50 -9.42
CA ALA A 45 6.17 -19.30 -9.00
C ALA A 45 7.22 -19.57 -10.10
N GLY A 46 6.95 -20.51 -11.02
CA GLY A 46 7.91 -20.97 -12.04
C GLY A 46 7.38 -20.99 -13.48
N GLY A 47 6.16 -20.53 -13.73
CA GLY A 47 5.57 -20.49 -15.06
C GLY A 47 5.90 -19.22 -15.86
N PRO A 48 5.22 -19.00 -17.01
CA PRO A 48 5.51 -17.88 -17.92
C PRO A 48 5.28 -16.49 -17.29
N PHE A 49 4.42 -16.40 -16.27
CA PHE A 49 4.13 -15.18 -15.52
C PHE A 49 4.83 -15.11 -14.16
N ALA A 50 5.85 -15.94 -13.91
CA ALA A 50 6.60 -15.95 -12.65
C ALA A 50 7.19 -14.58 -12.31
N TRP A 51 7.69 -13.85 -13.31
CA TRP A 51 8.22 -12.50 -13.12
C TRP A 51 7.21 -11.55 -12.47
N ALA A 52 5.92 -11.64 -12.84
CA ALA A 52 4.86 -10.81 -12.27
C ALA A 52 4.56 -11.21 -10.81
N PHE A 53 4.57 -12.51 -10.51
CA PHE A 53 4.41 -13.03 -9.15
C PHE A 53 5.56 -12.57 -8.23
N TRP A 54 6.81 -12.64 -8.68
CA TRP A 54 7.96 -12.19 -7.90
C TRP A 54 7.96 -10.68 -7.67
N ILE A 55 7.54 -9.89 -8.66
CA ILE A 55 7.34 -8.44 -8.50
C ILE A 55 6.25 -8.16 -7.48
N MET A 56 5.10 -8.84 -7.56
CA MET A 56 4.01 -8.71 -6.59
C MET A 56 4.50 -9.00 -5.16
N VAL A 57 5.15 -10.14 -4.93
CA VAL A 57 5.66 -10.53 -3.60
C VAL A 57 6.69 -9.53 -3.10
N SER A 58 7.64 -9.13 -3.95
CA SER A 58 8.69 -8.19 -3.56
C SER A 58 8.10 -6.81 -3.23
N CYS A 59 7.20 -6.29 -4.07
CA CYS A 59 6.62 -4.97 -3.88
C CYS A 59 5.66 -4.92 -2.70
N ASN A 60 4.82 -5.93 -2.48
CA ASN A 60 3.80 -5.92 -1.43
C ASN A 60 4.28 -6.47 -0.09
N VAL A 61 5.20 -7.44 -0.08
CA VAL A 61 5.69 -8.04 1.16
C VAL A 61 6.99 -7.38 1.60
N ILE A 62 7.95 -7.15 0.71
CA ILE A 62 9.28 -6.64 1.11
C ILE A 62 9.25 -5.12 1.29
N SER A 63 8.66 -4.36 0.36
CA SER A 63 8.68 -2.88 0.42
C SER A 63 8.09 -2.31 1.71
N PRO A 64 6.91 -2.76 2.21
CA PRO A 64 6.38 -2.23 3.45
C PRO A 64 7.26 -2.57 4.66
N GLN A 65 7.96 -3.71 4.66
CA GLN A 65 8.81 -4.09 5.79
C GLN A 65 10.03 -3.16 5.92
N LEU A 66 10.49 -2.53 4.83
CA LEU A 66 11.55 -1.52 4.89
C LEU A 66 11.15 -0.27 5.71
N LEU A 67 9.85 -0.01 5.89
CA LEU A 67 9.35 1.11 6.70
C LEU A 67 9.48 0.87 8.22
N TRP A 68 9.86 -0.33 8.67
CA TRP A 68 10.24 -0.56 10.07
C TRP A 68 11.49 0.23 10.47
N PHE A 69 12.41 0.44 9.52
CA PHE A 69 13.63 1.18 9.77
C PHE A 69 13.35 2.68 9.91
N LYS A 70 13.64 3.23 11.09
CA LYS A 70 13.48 4.68 11.38
C LYS A 70 14.19 5.56 10.34
N ARG A 71 15.32 5.10 9.79
CA ARG A 71 16.10 5.82 8.77
C ARG A 71 15.33 6.00 7.46
N VAL A 72 14.63 4.96 7.01
CA VAL A 72 13.81 4.98 5.80
C VAL A 72 12.58 5.85 6.03
N ARG A 73 11.94 5.70 7.19
CA ARG A 73 10.70 6.40 7.55
C ARG A 73 10.87 7.90 7.85
N ASN A 74 12.09 8.39 7.98
CA ASN A 74 12.40 9.81 8.13
C ASN A 74 12.73 10.49 6.79
N SER A 75 12.93 9.72 5.70
CA SER A 75 13.26 10.25 4.38
C SER A 75 12.01 10.34 3.51
N VAL A 76 11.58 11.56 3.17
CA VAL A 76 10.39 11.79 2.32
C VAL A 76 10.57 11.14 0.94
N LEU A 77 11.77 11.23 0.36
CA LEU A 77 12.06 10.64 -0.95
C LEU A 77 11.97 9.10 -0.90
N ALA A 78 12.46 8.48 0.17
CA ALA A 78 12.36 7.02 0.33
C ALA A 78 10.90 6.58 0.46
N ILE A 79 10.10 7.31 1.25
CA ILE A 79 8.66 7.02 1.42
C ILE A 79 7.91 7.19 0.10
N PHE A 80 8.23 8.22 -0.67
CA PHE A 80 7.61 8.46 -1.98
C PHE A 80 7.91 7.31 -2.95
N LEU A 81 9.17 6.90 -3.10
CA LEU A 81 9.55 5.77 -3.95
C LEU A 81 8.88 4.46 -3.48
N LEU A 82 8.84 4.20 -2.17
CA LEU A 82 8.14 3.03 -1.62
C LEU A 82 6.64 3.06 -1.91
N SER A 83 5.99 4.23 -1.86
CA SER A 83 4.58 4.35 -2.17
C SER A 83 4.26 4.04 -3.64
N LEU A 84 5.16 4.40 -4.57
CA LEU A 84 5.02 4.03 -5.98
C LEU A 84 5.18 2.53 -6.17
N LEU A 85 6.19 1.92 -5.52
CA LEU A 85 6.42 0.48 -5.59
C LEU A 85 5.22 -0.32 -5.06
N VAL A 86 4.64 0.10 -3.94
CA VAL A 86 3.46 -0.56 -3.37
C VAL A 86 2.25 -0.43 -4.31
N ASN A 87 2.01 0.72 -4.92
CA ASN A 87 0.93 0.87 -5.90
C ASN A 87 1.10 -0.05 -7.11
N VAL A 88 2.33 -0.13 -7.64
CA VAL A 88 2.67 -1.06 -8.73
C VAL A 88 2.48 -2.52 -8.28
N GLY A 89 2.91 -2.87 -7.08
CA GLY A 89 2.75 -4.20 -6.48
C GLY A 89 1.28 -4.60 -6.32
N MET A 90 0.42 -3.71 -5.85
CA MET A 90 -1.03 -3.97 -5.73
C MET A 90 -1.70 -4.15 -7.09
N TRP A 91 -1.26 -3.44 -8.13
CA TRP A 91 -1.74 -3.68 -9.49
C TRP A 91 -1.32 -5.06 -9.99
N PHE A 92 -0.04 -5.43 -9.79
CA PHE A 92 0.45 -6.76 -10.14
C PHE A 92 -0.23 -7.88 -9.35
N GLU A 93 -0.65 -7.64 -8.11
CA GLU A 93 -1.46 -8.59 -7.36
C GLU A 93 -2.75 -8.93 -8.11
N ARG A 94 -3.49 -7.92 -8.57
CA ARG A 94 -4.73 -8.15 -9.32
C ARG A 94 -4.46 -8.81 -10.66
N PHE A 95 -3.39 -8.41 -11.35
CA PHE A 95 -2.97 -9.06 -12.59
C PHE A 95 -2.65 -10.54 -12.38
N VAL A 96 -1.87 -10.87 -11.35
CA VAL A 96 -1.46 -12.25 -11.05
C VAL A 96 -2.66 -13.10 -10.67
N ILE A 97 -3.52 -12.63 -9.75
CA ILE A 97 -4.70 -13.40 -9.30
C ILE A 97 -5.62 -13.72 -10.49
N ILE A 98 -5.85 -12.78 -11.41
CA ILE A 98 -6.78 -12.98 -12.54
C ILE A 98 -6.11 -13.78 -13.67
N VAL A 99 -5.00 -13.27 -14.21
CA VAL A 99 -4.40 -13.81 -15.45
C VAL A 99 -3.76 -15.17 -15.22
N THR A 100 -3.06 -15.39 -14.10
CA THR A 100 -2.41 -16.69 -13.87
C THR A 100 -3.39 -17.80 -13.56
N SER A 101 -4.55 -17.45 -12.99
CA SER A 101 -5.63 -18.42 -12.71
C SER A 101 -6.43 -18.77 -13.96
N LEU A 102 -6.58 -17.83 -14.91
CA LEU A 102 -7.32 -18.06 -16.16
C LEU A 102 -6.47 -18.65 -17.29
N HIS A 103 -5.17 -18.32 -17.36
CA HIS A 103 -4.30 -18.81 -18.43
C HIS A 103 -4.16 -20.34 -18.42
N ARG A 104 -4.15 -20.95 -17.24
CA ARG A 104 -3.97 -22.39 -17.05
C ARG A 104 -5.10 -22.95 -16.19
N ASP A 105 -6.19 -23.28 -16.86
CA ASP A 105 -7.38 -23.85 -16.23
C ASP A 105 -7.32 -25.39 -16.18
N PHE A 106 -8.37 -26.04 -15.68
CA PHE A 106 -8.44 -27.50 -15.47
C PHE A 106 -8.15 -28.33 -16.73
N LEU A 107 -8.53 -27.85 -17.92
CA LEU A 107 -8.29 -28.55 -19.20
C LEU A 107 -7.04 -28.00 -19.91
N PRO A 108 -6.03 -28.85 -20.19
CA PRO A 108 -4.82 -28.44 -20.92
C PRO A 108 -5.07 -27.90 -22.33
N SER A 109 -6.15 -28.32 -22.99
CA SER A 109 -6.54 -27.85 -24.32
C SER A 109 -6.94 -26.36 -24.37
N SER A 110 -7.33 -25.79 -23.23
CA SER A 110 -7.82 -24.41 -23.12
C SER A 110 -6.72 -23.43 -22.67
N TRP A 111 -5.47 -23.89 -22.59
CA TRP A 111 -4.35 -23.08 -22.14
C TRP A 111 -3.96 -22.01 -23.17
N ALA A 112 -4.19 -20.74 -22.86
CA ALA A 112 -4.03 -19.64 -23.82
C ALA A 112 -3.29 -18.44 -23.22
N GLY A 113 -2.19 -18.02 -23.82
CA GLY A 113 -1.37 -16.90 -23.32
C GLY A 113 -2.12 -15.55 -23.35
N TYR A 114 -1.81 -14.67 -22.39
CA TYR A 114 -2.31 -13.30 -22.38
C TYR A 114 -1.21 -12.32 -22.79
N VAL A 115 -1.48 -11.52 -23.82
CA VAL A 115 -0.65 -10.38 -24.22
C VAL A 115 -1.57 -9.17 -24.32
N PRO A 116 -1.32 -8.11 -23.52
CA PRO A 116 -2.19 -6.94 -23.52
C PRO A 116 -2.14 -6.24 -24.86
N THR A 117 -3.31 -5.92 -25.39
CA THR A 117 -3.48 -5.16 -26.62
C THR A 117 -3.20 -3.67 -26.38
N LYS A 118 -2.93 -2.95 -27.47
CA LYS A 118 -2.71 -1.49 -27.40
C LYS A 118 -3.91 -0.74 -26.83
N ILE A 119 -5.12 -1.25 -27.04
CA ILE A 119 -6.37 -0.65 -26.54
C ILE A 119 -6.44 -0.79 -25.02
N GLU A 120 -6.15 -1.97 -24.46
CA GLU A 120 -6.13 -2.20 -23.01
C GLU A 120 -5.09 -1.29 -22.31
N MET A 121 -3.90 -1.15 -22.90
CA MET A 121 -2.89 -0.21 -22.39
C MET A 121 -3.34 1.25 -22.51
N GLY A 122 -4.02 1.61 -23.61
CA GLY A 122 -4.61 2.92 -23.80
C GLY A 122 -5.68 3.23 -22.75
N SER A 123 -6.52 2.26 -22.39
CA SER A 123 -7.52 2.39 -21.33
C SER A 123 -6.88 2.58 -19.95
N LEU A 124 -5.76 1.91 -19.66
CA LEU A 124 -5.01 2.12 -18.43
C LEU A 124 -4.47 3.56 -18.34
N ILE A 125 -3.83 4.04 -19.40
CA ILE A 125 -3.30 5.42 -19.48
C ILE A 125 -4.42 6.45 -19.39
N PHE A 126 -5.55 6.20 -20.07
CA PHE A 126 -6.73 7.05 -20.02
C PHE A 126 -7.31 7.14 -18.60
N GLY A 127 -7.36 6.02 -17.86
CA GLY A 127 -7.79 6.01 -16.46
C GLY A 127 -6.92 6.91 -15.58
N PHE A 128 -5.60 6.86 -15.72
CA PHE A 128 -4.69 7.77 -15.03
C PHE A 128 -4.92 9.23 -15.45
N GLY A 129 -5.03 9.51 -16.75
CA GLY A 129 -5.25 10.85 -17.26
C GLY A 129 -6.56 11.47 -16.77
N LEU A 130 -7.64 10.70 -16.80
CA LEU A 130 -8.95 11.11 -16.30
C LEU A 130 -8.92 11.35 -14.79
N PHE A 131 -8.29 10.46 -14.01
CA PHE A 131 -8.12 10.63 -12.57
C PHE A 131 -7.38 11.94 -12.25
N PHE A 132 -6.21 12.18 -12.86
CA PHE A 132 -5.45 13.40 -12.62
C PHE A 132 -6.20 14.66 -13.08
N THR A 133 -6.92 14.59 -14.20
CA THR A 133 -7.74 15.72 -14.68
C THR A 133 -8.82 16.10 -13.66
N LEU A 134 -9.59 15.11 -13.18
CA LEU A 134 -10.62 15.35 -12.17
C LEU A 134 -10.02 15.76 -10.81
N PHE A 135 -8.92 15.17 -10.40
CA PHE A 135 -8.24 15.50 -9.16
C PHE A 135 -7.68 16.93 -9.16
N LEU A 136 -7.07 17.37 -10.26
CA LEU A 136 -6.59 18.74 -10.41
C LEU A 136 -7.74 19.74 -10.48
N LEU A 137 -8.84 19.40 -11.17
CA LEU A 137 -10.06 20.22 -11.20
C LEU A 137 -10.64 20.37 -9.78
N PHE A 138 -10.66 19.29 -9.00
CA PHE A 138 -11.07 19.30 -7.60
C PHE A 138 -10.17 20.22 -6.76
N CYS A 139 -8.85 20.07 -6.85
CA CYS A 139 -7.88 20.92 -6.13
C CYS A 139 -8.02 22.41 -6.50
N ARG A 140 -8.45 22.71 -7.73
CA ARG A 140 -8.64 24.08 -8.22
C ARG A 140 -9.98 24.70 -7.83
N SER A 141 -11.03 23.88 -7.68
CA SER A 141 -12.41 24.33 -7.52
C SER A 141 -12.90 24.27 -6.07
N LEU A 142 -12.36 23.38 -5.25
CA LEU A 142 -12.80 23.11 -3.88
C LEU A 142 -11.63 23.20 -2.89
N PRO A 143 -11.89 23.55 -1.61
CA PRO A 143 -10.86 23.54 -0.58
C PRO A 143 -10.41 22.11 -0.27
N MET A 144 -9.11 21.83 -0.44
CA MET A 144 -8.53 20.49 -0.22
C MET A 144 -8.55 20.02 1.23
N ILE A 145 -8.66 20.95 2.20
CA ILE A 145 -8.63 20.66 3.62
C ILE A 145 -9.96 21.09 4.23
N ALA A 146 -10.57 20.22 5.03
CA ALA A 146 -11.78 20.51 5.77
C ALA A 146 -11.50 21.54 6.88
N MET A 147 -11.70 22.83 6.58
CA MET A 147 -11.39 23.93 7.49
C MET A 147 -12.20 23.90 8.80
N PHE A 148 -13.37 23.25 8.82
CA PHE A 148 -14.19 23.12 10.04
C PHE A 148 -13.56 22.15 11.05
N GLU A 149 -13.05 20.99 10.60
CA GLU A 149 -12.34 20.01 11.44
C GLU A 149 -11.00 20.53 11.95
N VAL A 150 -10.27 21.28 11.12
CA VAL A 150 -8.95 21.80 11.52
C VAL A 150 -9.09 22.81 12.67
N LYS A 151 -10.17 23.61 12.69
CA LYS A 151 -10.42 24.59 13.74
C LYS A 151 -10.70 23.94 15.10
N THR A 152 -11.50 22.86 15.14
CA THR A 152 -11.83 22.16 16.40
C THR A 152 -10.60 21.49 17.04
N VAL A 153 -9.61 21.09 16.24
CA VAL A 153 -8.36 20.49 16.73
C VAL A 153 -7.36 21.56 17.19
N LEU A 154 -7.34 22.73 16.57
CA LEU A 154 -6.47 23.87 16.94
C LEU A 154 -6.92 24.57 18.24
N GLU A 155 -8.23 24.60 18.52
CA GLU A 155 -8.82 25.19 19.73
C GLU A 155 -8.52 24.40 21.02
N ARG A 156 -7.71 23.35 20.93
CA ARG A 156 -7.05 22.70 22.07
C ARG A 156 -5.58 23.15 22.13
N PRO A 157 -5.27 24.45 22.38
CA PRO A 157 -3.91 24.81 22.70
C PRO A 157 -3.53 24.06 23.97
N ALA A 158 -2.26 23.63 24.03
CA ALA A 158 -1.65 23.10 25.22
C ALA A 158 -2.15 23.89 26.44
N GLN A 159 -2.66 23.19 27.45
CA GLN A 159 -2.74 23.77 28.80
C GLN A 159 -1.36 24.38 29.04
N ALA A 160 -1.31 25.72 29.00
CA ALA A 160 -0.15 26.46 29.41
C ALA A 160 0.20 25.89 30.78
N GLN A 161 1.42 25.38 30.94
CA GLN A 161 1.97 25.23 32.28
C GLN A 161 1.73 26.58 32.96
N PRO A 162 1.03 26.61 34.12
CA PRO A 162 0.75 27.88 34.77
C PRO A 162 2.09 28.51 35.14
N VAL A 163 2.44 29.58 34.42
CA VAL A 163 3.46 30.54 34.82
C VAL A 163 2.92 31.19 36.09
N GLY A 164 3.21 30.59 37.24
CA GLY A 164 2.67 31.03 38.53
C GLY A 164 3.16 30.25 39.74
N SER A 165 4.14 29.35 39.61
CA SER A 165 4.72 28.62 40.75
C SER A 165 6.13 29.09 41.15
N LEU A 166 6.65 30.16 40.53
CA LEU A 166 7.95 30.73 40.90
C LEU A 166 7.88 31.93 41.85
N GLU A 167 6.73 32.57 42.03
CA GLU A 167 6.62 33.74 42.93
C GLU A 167 6.11 33.40 44.34
N ALA A 168 5.55 32.21 44.57
CA ALA A 168 5.07 31.79 45.90
C ALA A 168 6.18 31.28 46.84
N GLY A 169 7.44 31.19 46.36
CA GLY A 169 8.59 30.75 47.15
C GLY A 169 9.40 31.88 47.77
N GLU A 170 9.22 33.13 47.32
CA GLU A 170 10.05 34.28 47.75
C GLU A 170 9.35 35.11 48.85
N GLU A 171 8.01 35.14 48.90
CA GLU A 171 7.26 35.81 49.99
C GLU A 171 7.17 34.99 51.29
N ALA A 172 7.58 33.72 51.29
CA ALA A 172 7.64 32.89 52.50
C ALA A 172 9.01 32.98 53.24
N ALA A 173 9.95 33.80 52.72
CA ALA A 173 11.31 33.94 53.25
C ALA A 173 11.69 35.39 53.65
N ALA A 174 10.71 36.28 53.80
CA ALA A 174 10.85 37.62 54.39
C ALA A 174 10.06 37.71 55.71
#